data_AF-J9F5R5-F1
#
_entry.id   AF-J9F5R5-F1
#
_cell.length_a   1.000
_cell.length_b   1.000
_cell.length_c   1.000
_cell.angle_alpha   90.00
_cell.angle_beta   90.00
_cell.angle_gamma   90.00
#
_symmetry.space_group_name_H-M   'P 1'
#
loop_
_entity.id
_entity.type
_entity.pdbx_description
1 polymer ?
#
loop_
_entity_poly.entity_id
_entity_poly.type
_entity_poly.pdbx_seq_one_letter_code
_entity_poly.pdbx_strand_id
1 'polypeptide(L)' 'MAGRRDCRVFVGNLPSDVKQRDLEDIFYKYGRINFIDIKFTRDVPFAFIEFDDPR' A
#
# COMPACT_ATOMS: atom_id res chain seq x y z
N MET A 1 1.85 -26.16 -5.12
CA MET A 1 2.05 -24.81 -5.64
C MET A 1 1.39 -23.83 -4.67
N ALA A 2 2.05 -23.49 -3.55
CA ALA A 2 1.49 -22.50 -2.64
C ALA A 2 1.54 -21.15 -3.37
N GLY A 3 0.37 -20.66 -3.79
CA GLY A 3 0.24 -19.38 -4.47
C GLY A 3 1.05 -18.34 -3.70
N ARG A 4 1.91 -17.62 -4.42
CA ARG A 4 2.55 -16.41 -3.93
C ARG A 4 1.42 -15.60 -3.30
N ARG A 5 1.38 -15.52 -1.96
CA ARG A 5 0.34 -14.76 -1.29
C ARG A 5 0.64 -13.33 -1.68
N ASP A 6 -0.15 -12.78 -2.59
CA ASP A 6 -0.03 -11.41 -2.99
C ASP A 6 -0.31 -10.56 -1.74
N CYS A 7 0.75 -10.15 -1.05
CA CYS A 7 0.69 -9.32 0.15
C CYS A 7 0.42 -7.87 -0.25
N ARG A 8 -0.54 -7.67 -1.15
CA ARG A 8 -0.88 -6.40 -1.76
C ARG A 8 -2.20 -5.92 -1.18
N VAL A 9 -2.15 -4.82 -0.46
CA VAL A 9 -3.29 -4.13 0.13
C VAL A 9 -3.70 -2.99 -0.79
N PHE A 10 -5.00 -2.90 -1.06
CA PHE A 10 -5.60 -1.77 -1.77
C PHE A 10 -6.23 -0.81 -0.76
N VAL A 11 -5.93 0.48 -0.92
CA VAL A 11 -6.46 1.56 -0.08
C VAL A 11 -7.08 2.61 -1.00
N GLY A 12 -8.42 2.69 -0.98
CA GLY A 12 -9.18 3.72 -1.70
C GLY A 12 -9.59 4.88 -0.79
N ASN A 13 -10.20 5.92 -1.38
CA ASN A 13 -10.68 7.08 -0.63
C ASN A 13 -9.59 7.81 0.15
N LEU A 14 -8.39 7.86 -0.44
CA LEU A 14 -7.28 8.57 0.16
C LEU A 14 -7.45 10.07 -0.05
N PRO A 15 -7.04 10.89 0.93
CA PRO A 15 -7.01 12.34 0.77
C PRO A 15 -6.03 12.72 -0.34
N SER A 16 -6.27 13.84 -1.00
CA SER A 16 -5.42 14.36 -2.08
C SER A 16 -4.00 14.75 -1.63
N ASP A 17 -3.75 14.87 -0.32
CA ASP A 17 -2.43 15.11 0.28
C ASP A 17 -1.77 13.83 0.81
N VAL A 18 -2.30 12.63 0.48
CA VAL A 18 -1.67 11.38 0.91
C VAL A 18 -0.27 11.26 0.28
N LYS A 19 0.73 10.90 1.09
CA LYS A 19 2.08 10.59 0.62
C LYS A 19 2.47 9.17 0.97
N GLN A 20 3.47 8.66 0.26
CA GLN A 20 4.02 7.33 0.54
C GLN A 20 4.49 7.22 1.99
N ARG A 21 5.08 8.28 2.56
CA ARG A 21 5.50 8.29 3.98
C ARG A 21 4.35 8.13 4.95
N ASP A 22 3.18 8.73 4.69
CA ASP A 22 2.04 8.57 5.60
C ASP A 22 1.54 7.13 5.60
N LEU A 23 1.46 6.52 4.41
CA LEU A 23 1.12 5.11 4.29
C LEU A 23 2.21 4.24 4.93
N GLU A 24 3.48 4.55 4.71
CA GLU A 24 4.59 3.82 5.32
C GLU A 24 4.49 3.86 6.85
N ASP A 25 4.35 5.03 7.45
CA ASP A 25 4.27 5.22 8.90
C ASP A 25 3.03 4.56 9.53
N ILE A 26 1.89 4.57 8.82
CA ILE A 26 0.68 3.90 9.29
C ILE A 26 0.82 2.37 9.22
N PHE A 27 1.42 1.87 8.14
CA PHE A 27 1.43 0.45 7.81
C PHE A 27 2.68 -0.29 8.28
N TYR A 28 3.79 0.39 8.61
CA TYR A 28 5.04 -0.26 9.05
C TYR A 28 4.83 -1.13 10.28
N LYS A 29 3.88 -0.76 11.16
CA LYS A 29 3.54 -1.52 12.36
C LYS A 29 2.95 -2.90 12.07
N TYR A 30 2.40 -3.11 10.88
CA TYR A 30 1.83 -4.39 10.46
C TYR A 30 2.85 -5.28 9.74
N GLY A 31 3.95 -4.72 9.27
CA GLY A 31 5.00 -5.45 8.56
C GLY A 31 5.91 -4.53 7.77
N ARG A 32 7.00 -5.08 7.24
CA ARG A 32 7.84 -4.34 6.30
C ARG A 32 7.07 -4.10 5.01
N ILE A 33 7.06 -2.86 4.57
CA ILE A 33 6.48 -2.48 3.29
C ILE A 33 7.58 -2.60 2.24
N ASN A 34 7.32 -3.38 1.20
CA ASN A 34 8.22 -3.57 0.09
C ASN A 34 8.01 -2.48 -0.97
N PHE A 35 6.75 -2.13 -1.26
CA PHE A 35 6.44 -1.16 -2.30
C PHE A 35 5.12 -0.41 -2.03
N ILE A 36 5.07 0.87 -2.38
CA ILE A 36 3.85 1.71 -2.29
C ILE A 36 3.63 2.41 -3.62
N ASP A 37 2.51 2.13 -4.27
CA ASP A 37 2.08 2.78 -5.51
C ASP A 37 0.84 3.64 -5.25
N ILE A 38 0.96 4.95 -5.41
CA ILE A 38 -0.17 5.89 -5.24
C ILE A 38 -0.61 6.36 -6.61
N LYS A 39 -1.89 6.18 -6.91
CA LYS A 39 -2.52 6.63 -8.15
C LYS A 39 -3.50 7.75 -7.87
N PHE A 40 -3.17 8.91 -8.41
CA PHE A 40 -4.05 10.08 -8.42
C PHE A 40 -4.87 10.06 -9.71
N THR A 41 -6.07 9.48 -9.65
CA THR A 41 -7.05 9.57 -10.73
C THR A 41 -7.90 10.84 -10.59
N ARG A 42 -8.68 11.20 -11.62
CA ARG A 42 -9.56 12.38 -11.64
C ARG A 42 -10.66 12.34 -10.57
N ASP A 43 -11.01 11.14 -10.12
CA ASP A 43 -12.02 10.92 -9.08
C ASP A 43 -11.36 10.92 -7.69
N VAL A 44 -11.10 9.73 -7.15
CA VAL A 44 -10.67 9.52 -5.78
C VAL A 44 -9.28 8.89 -5.78
N PRO A 45 -8.28 9.50 -5.12
CA PRO A 45 -6.95 8.90 -5.01
C PRO A 45 -7.01 7.52 -4.36
N PHE A 46 -6.20 6.59 -4.88
CA PHE A 46 -6.06 5.25 -4.32
C PHE A 46 -4.59 4.85 -4.30
N ALA A 47 -4.24 3.95 -3.38
CA ALA A 47 -2.91 3.40 -3.27
C ALA A 47 -2.94 1.88 -3.18
N PHE A 48 -1.85 1.29 -3.64
CA PHE A 48 -1.52 -0.11 -3.47
C PHE A 48 -0.26 -0.23 -2.62
N ILE A 49 -0.33 -1.03 -1.56
CA ILE A 49 0.77 -1.26 -0.63
C ILE A 49 1.12 -2.73 -0.71
N GLU A 50 2.34 -3.04 -1.11
CA GLU A 50 2.89 -4.39 -1.08
C GLU A 50 3.76 -4.55 0.16
N PHE A 51 3.43 -5.55 0.96
CA PHE A 51 4.25 -5.95 2.10
C PHE A 51 5.28 -6.97 1.68
N ASP A 52 6.44 -6.90 2.33
CA ASP A 52 7.46 -7.92 2.29
C ASP A 52 6.92 -9.14 3.07
N ASP A 53 6.69 -10.26 2.38
CA ASP A 53 6.30 -11.52 3.02
C ASP A 53 7.58 -12.16 3.58
N PRO A 54 7.75 -12.24 4.92
CA PRO A 54 8.91 -12.87 5.51
C PRO A 54 8.75 -14.39 5.41
N ARG A 55 9.13 -14.96 4.27
CA ARG A 55 9.41 -16.38 4.12
C ARG A 55 10.89 -16.66 4.14
#